data_AF-A0A7C3SXM0-F1
#
_entry.id   AF-A0A7C3SXM0-F1
#
_cell.length_a   1.000
_cell.length_b   1.000
_cell.length_c   1.000
_cell.angle_alpha   90.00
_cell.angle_beta   90.00
_cell.angle_gamma   90.00
#
_symmetry.space_group_name_H-M   'P 1'
#
loop_
_entity.id
_entity.type
_entity.pdbx_description
1 polymer ?
#
loop_
_entity_poly.entity_id
_entity_poly.type
_entity_poly.pdbx_seq_one_letter_code
_entity_poly.pdbx_strand_id
1 'polypeptide(L)'
;MFSIFDLLERETLDIELASFALYWISQGASFLVGANPGGAGKTTVMGALLNFVPFNVPLVAATEQEIFQGIKQGQNKKKKCYICHEIGAGHWFAYLWGSTLRNYFSLLDYGHILATNLHADDIEEAYDQICIENRVSESYFRRINLMFYIRILSGYRRRIEKVYFSRGNIAHELVYEANKRVNLISNYIENQIYFKKCQDFLISHLGKLHTIEETRQALLTFLPVEIT
;
A
#
# COMPACT_ATOMS: atom_id res chain seq x y z
N MET A 1 15.24 -4.57 -7.32
CA MET A 1 13.97 -4.62 -6.55
C MET A 1 12.90 -5.12 -7.49
N PHE A 2 11.93 -5.92 -7.04
CA PHE A 2 10.89 -6.46 -7.92
C PHE A 2 9.84 -5.40 -8.28
N SER A 3 9.35 -5.46 -9.51
CA SER A 3 8.17 -4.74 -9.99
C SER A 3 6.88 -5.50 -9.65
N ILE A 4 5.72 -4.91 -9.95
CA ILE A 4 4.45 -5.64 -9.83
C ILE A 4 4.38 -6.85 -10.78
N PHE A 5 5.02 -6.78 -11.94
CA PHE A 5 5.02 -7.86 -12.93
C PHE A 5 5.85 -9.05 -12.45
N ASP A 6 6.99 -8.81 -11.78
CA ASP A 6 7.74 -9.88 -11.11
C ASP A 6 6.89 -10.60 -10.06
N LEU A 7 6.03 -9.87 -9.35
CA LEU A 7 5.14 -10.45 -8.34
C LEU A 7 4.00 -11.27 -8.97
N LEU A 8 3.48 -10.84 -10.12
CA LEU A 8 2.50 -11.59 -10.92
C LEU A 8 3.12 -12.88 -11.46
N GLU A 9 4.31 -12.82 -12.04
CA GLU A 9 5.04 -13.98 -12.57
C GLU A 9 5.39 -15.00 -11.48
N ARG A 10 5.62 -14.53 -10.25
CA ARG A 10 5.90 -15.37 -9.08
C ARG A 10 4.64 -15.83 -8.35
N GLU A 11 3.46 -15.49 -8.86
CA GLU A 11 2.17 -15.78 -8.21
C GLU A 11 2.11 -15.28 -6.76
N THR A 12 2.86 -14.22 -6.44
CA THR A 12 2.80 -13.57 -5.13
C THR A 12 1.46 -12.89 -4.95
N LEU A 13 0.89 -12.35 -6.03
CA LEU A 13 -0.51 -11.97 -6.13
C LEU A 13 -1.01 -12.29 -7.54
N ASP A 14 -2.32 -12.42 -7.70
CA ASP A 14 -2.96 -12.63 -9.00
C ASP A 14 -3.30 -11.31 -9.70
N ILE A 15 -3.74 -11.41 -10.96
CA ILE A 15 -4.05 -10.25 -11.81
C ILE A 15 -5.21 -9.42 -11.26
N GLU A 16 -6.18 -10.05 -10.60
CA GLU A 16 -7.36 -9.38 -10.07
C GLU A 16 -6.97 -8.53 -8.86
N LEU A 17 -6.20 -9.10 -7.95
CA LEU A 17 -5.69 -8.38 -6.80
C LEU A 17 -4.71 -7.27 -7.20
N ALA A 18 -3.86 -7.49 -8.21
CA ALA A 18 -2.99 -6.46 -8.76
C ALA A 18 -3.79 -5.30 -9.35
N SER A 19 -4.89 -5.61 -10.05
CA SER A 19 -5.79 -4.62 -10.63
C SER A 19 -6.54 -3.82 -9.55
N PHE A 20 -6.93 -4.48 -8.46
CA PHE A 20 -7.55 -3.83 -7.31
C PHE A 20 -6.60 -2.85 -6.62
N ALA A 21 -5.35 -3.28 -6.43
CA ALA A 21 -4.30 -2.42 -5.90
C ALA A 21 -4.02 -1.22 -6.83
N LEU A 22 -3.88 -1.46 -8.14
CA LEU A 22 -3.70 -0.37 -9.13
C LEU A 22 -4.87 0.60 -9.10
N TYR A 23 -6.11 0.11 -9.13
CA TYR A 23 -7.32 0.93 -9.10
C TYR A 23 -7.34 1.88 -7.90
N TRP A 24 -7.11 1.40 -6.68
CA TRP A 24 -7.18 2.23 -5.48
C TRP A 24 -5.94 3.09 -5.26
N ILE A 25 -4.72 2.54 -5.44
CA ILE A 25 -3.47 3.26 -5.18
C ILE A 25 -3.28 4.41 -6.19
N SER A 26 -3.65 4.20 -7.45
CA SER A 26 -3.63 5.27 -8.47
C SER A 26 -4.62 6.41 -8.19
N GLN A 27 -5.60 6.21 -7.29
CA GLN A 27 -6.51 7.25 -6.81
C GLN A 27 -6.05 7.85 -5.46
N GLY A 28 -4.89 7.43 -4.98
CA GLY A 28 -4.26 7.98 -3.78
C GLY A 28 -4.62 7.27 -2.48
N ALA A 29 -5.01 6.00 -2.55
CA ALA A 29 -5.22 5.15 -1.38
C ALA A 29 -3.92 4.91 -0.60
N SER A 30 -4.00 4.98 0.73
CA SER A 30 -2.89 4.60 1.62
C SER A 30 -2.88 3.09 1.85
N PHE A 31 -1.70 2.51 2.08
CA PHE A 31 -1.58 1.06 2.21
C PHE A 31 -0.51 0.59 3.20
N LEU A 32 -0.70 -0.61 3.72
CA LEU A 32 0.20 -1.30 4.64
C LEU A 32 0.47 -2.72 4.16
N VAL A 33 1.70 -3.20 4.36
CA VAL A 33 2.07 -4.61 4.13
C VAL A 33 2.51 -5.26 5.44
N GLY A 34 1.75 -6.25 5.90
CA GLY A 34 2.00 -7.03 7.12
C GLY A 34 2.60 -8.41 6.82
N ALA A 35 3.52 -8.86 7.66
CA ALA A 35 3.92 -10.27 7.77
C ALA A 35 4.77 -10.53 9.02
N ASN A 36 4.66 -11.72 9.61
CA ASN A 36 5.60 -12.28 10.57
C ASN A 36 6.27 -13.58 10.06
N PRO A 37 7.57 -13.80 10.34
CA PRO A 37 8.57 -12.88 10.91
C PRO A 37 9.25 -12.00 9.83
N GLY A 38 10.38 -11.36 10.17
CA GLY A 38 11.22 -10.63 9.20
C GLY A 38 11.69 -11.52 8.04
N GLY A 39 11.94 -10.90 6.88
CA GLY A 39 12.36 -11.63 5.66
C GLY A 39 11.22 -12.20 4.80
N ALA A 40 9.95 -11.98 5.18
CA ALA A 40 8.78 -12.40 4.43
C ALA A 40 8.59 -11.70 3.08
N GLY A 41 9.26 -10.57 2.83
CA GLY A 41 9.19 -9.83 1.57
C GLY A 41 8.30 -8.59 1.59
N LYS A 42 7.94 -8.06 2.78
CA LYS A 42 7.09 -6.85 2.94
C LYS A 42 7.61 -5.66 2.11
N THR A 43 8.88 -5.32 2.27
CA THR A 43 9.53 -4.23 1.52
C THR A 43 9.53 -4.46 0.01
N THR A 44 9.63 -5.72 -0.44
CA THR A 44 9.53 -6.07 -1.86
C THR A 44 8.14 -5.79 -2.40
N VAL A 45 7.10 -6.23 -1.68
CA VAL A 45 5.70 -5.97 -2.04
C VAL A 45 5.39 -4.47 -2.00
N MET A 46 5.77 -3.77 -0.93
CA MET A 46 5.60 -2.33 -0.83
C MET A 46 6.30 -1.58 -1.98
N GLY A 47 7.53 -1.96 -2.32
CA GLY A 47 8.28 -1.38 -3.44
C GLY A 47 7.57 -1.55 -4.79
N ALA A 48 7.01 -2.73 -5.05
CA ALA A 48 6.20 -2.99 -6.24
C ALA A 48 4.90 -2.16 -6.24
N LEU A 49 4.17 -2.10 -5.13
CA LEU A 49 2.93 -1.34 -5.00
C LEU A 49 3.13 0.18 -5.13
N LEU A 50 4.27 0.70 -4.66
CA LEU A 50 4.66 2.10 -4.84
C LEU A 50 4.77 2.50 -6.32
N ASN A 51 4.87 1.54 -7.25
CA ASN A 51 4.84 1.84 -8.68
C ASN A 51 3.48 2.42 -9.09
N PHE A 52 2.38 2.05 -8.41
CA PHE A 52 1.02 2.49 -8.69
C PHE A 52 0.66 3.87 -8.11
N VAL A 53 1.50 4.44 -7.26
CA VAL A 53 1.30 5.80 -6.75
C VAL A 53 1.31 6.79 -7.92
N PRO A 54 0.37 7.75 -7.99
CA PRO A 54 0.30 8.71 -9.09
C PRO A 54 1.63 9.37 -9.39
N PHE A 55 1.97 9.50 -10.66
CA PHE A 55 3.30 9.96 -11.07
C PHE A 55 3.62 11.39 -10.59
N ASN A 56 2.60 12.23 -10.41
CA ASN A 56 2.70 13.60 -9.94
C ASN A 56 2.79 13.70 -8.40
N VAL A 57 2.71 12.58 -7.68
CA VAL A 57 2.84 12.48 -6.22
C VAL A 57 4.25 12.01 -5.87
N PRO A 58 5.12 12.89 -5.32
CA PRO A 58 6.48 12.51 -4.95
C PRO A 58 6.49 11.46 -3.84
N LEU A 59 7.39 10.49 -3.96
CA LEU A 59 7.69 9.49 -2.94
C LEU A 59 8.75 10.05 -1.98
N VAL A 60 8.47 10.06 -0.68
CA VAL A 60 9.34 10.64 0.34
C VAL A 60 9.48 9.67 1.50
N ALA A 61 10.71 9.38 1.92
CA ALA A 61 10.93 8.60 3.14
C ALA A 61 10.42 9.39 4.35
N ALA A 62 9.65 8.73 5.21
CA ALA A 62 8.99 9.35 6.36
C ALA A 62 9.96 9.55 7.54
N THR A 63 11.01 10.34 7.35
CA THR A 63 11.85 10.80 8.46
C THR A 63 11.05 11.77 9.33
N GLU A 64 11.41 11.90 10.61
CA GLU A 64 10.75 12.86 11.51
C GLU A 64 10.80 14.29 10.95
N GLN A 65 11.89 14.67 10.30
CA GLN A 65 12.07 15.96 9.63
C GLN A 65 11.08 16.13 8.47
N GLU A 66 10.94 15.14 7.59
CA GLU A 66 10.01 15.20 6.46
C GLU A 66 8.55 15.19 6.91
N ILE A 67 8.21 14.42 7.95
CA ILE A 67 6.88 14.42 8.57
C ILE A 67 6.57 15.81 9.13
N PHE A 68 7.48 16.38 9.93
CA PHE A 68 7.29 17.71 10.49
C PHE A 68 7.12 18.78 9.41
N GLN A 69 7.93 18.71 8.35
CA GLN A 69 7.80 19.62 7.21
C GLN A 69 6.45 19.46 6.49
N GLY A 70 5.96 18.23 6.31
CA GLY A 70 4.64 17.96 5.73
C GLY A 70 3.52 18.59 6.54
N ILE A 71 3.52 18.34 7.85
CA ILE A 71 2.54 18.93 8.78
C ILE A 71 2.62 20.47 8.75
N LYS A 72 3.82 21.04 8.81
CA LYS A 72 4.02 22.50 8.79
C LYS A 72 3.53 23.14 7.49
N GLN A 73 3.65 22.44 6.36
CA GLN A 73 3.16 22.93 5.06
C GLN A 73 1.63 22.92 4.97
N GLY A 74 0.96 22.03 5.72
CA GLY A 74 -0.49 21.89 5.74
C GLY A 74 -1.06 21.60 4.35
N GLN A 75 -2.27 22.10 4.08
CA GLN A 75 -2.96 21.91 2.80
C GLN A 75 -2.38 22.73 1.64
N ASN A 76 -1.36 23.57 1.87
CA ASN A 76 -0.88 24.56 0.91
C ASN A 76 0.11 24.01 -0.15
N LYS A 77 0.36 22.70 -0.21
CA LYS A 77 1.34 22.06 -1.10
C LYS A 77 0.78 20.82 -1.77
N LYS A 78 1.45 20.40 -2.85
CA LYS A 78 1.11 19.19 -3.60
C LYS A 78 1.16 17.95 -2.69
N LYS A 79 0.22 17.04 -2.90
CA LYS A 79 0.15 15.70 -2.30
C LYS A 79 1.50 14.96 -2.48
N LYS A 80 1.89 14.21 -1.44
CA LYS A 80 3.11 13.39 -1.36
C LYS A 80 2.72 12.02 -0.83
N CYS A 81 3.51 11.00 -1.14
CA CYS A 81 3.42 9.69 -0.52
C CYS A 81 4.58 9.52 0.47
N TYR A 82 4.25 9.42 1.75
CA TYR A 82 5.22 9.25 2.82
C TYR A 82 5.43 7.76 3.12
N ILE A 83 6.66 7.30 2.95
CA ILE A 83 7.05 5.90 3.06
C ILE A 83 7.68 5.68 4.44
N CYS A 84 6.94 5.02 5.33
CA CYS A 84 7.47 4.50 6.59
C CYS A 84 8.02 3.09 6.33
N HIS A 85 9.33 2.90 6.44
CA HIS A 85 9.96 1.62 6.08
C HIS A 85 9.47 0.47 6.95
N GLU A 86 9.19 0.72 8.23
CA GLU A 86 8.52 -0.21 9.12
C GLU A 86 7.93 0.53 10.32
N ILE A 87 6.72 0.18 10.71
CA ILE A 87 6.19 0.54 12.03
C ILE A 87 6.86 -0.40 13.04
N GLY A 88 7.67 0.17 13.92
CA GLY A 88 8.43 -0.58 14.92
C GLY A 88 9.36 0.32 15.73
N ALA A 89 9.66 -0.08 16.96
CA ALA A 89 10.51 0.68 17.88
C ALA A 89 12.02 0.69 17.55
N GLY A 90 12.41 0.07 16.43
CA GLY A 90 13.82 0.02 15.99
C GLY A 90 14.35 1.38 15.55
N HIS A 91 15.68 1.57 15.64
CA HIS A 91 16.36 2.83 15.30
C HIS A 91 16.78 2.92 13.82
N TRP A 92 16.09 2.20 12.93
CA TRP A 92 16.43 2.15 11.51
C TRP A 92 15.84 3.34 10.75
N PHE A 93 16.41 3.64 9.58
CA PHE A 93 15.99 4.79 8.79
C PHE A 93 14.51 4.68 8.40
N ALA A 94 13.73 5.71 8.73
CA ALA A 94 12.29 5.80 8.53
C ALA A 94 11.48 4.67 9.22
N TYR A 95 12.00 4.12 10.33
CA TYR A 95 11.18 3.36 11.27
C TYR A 95 10.46 4.32 12.20
N LEU A 96 9.18 4.04 12.47
CA LEU A 96 8.33 4.95 13.23
C LEU A 96 7.64 4.24 14.38
N TRP A 97 7.66 4.92 15.53
CA TRP A 97 7.01 4.50 16.77
C TRP A 97 6.58 5.72 17.59
N GLY A 98 5.72 5.51 18.57
CA GLY A 98 5.22 6.51 19.52
C GLY A 98 4.65 7.76 18.87
N SER A 99 5.11 8.92 19.34
CA SER A 99 4.66 10.23 18.84
C SER A 99 4.96 10.45 17.36
N THR A 100 6.09 9.96 16.87
CA THR A 100 6.47 10.13 15.47
C THR A 100 5.52 9.35 14.55
N LEU A 101 5.07 8.16 14.97
CA LEU A 101 4.03 7.42 14.26
C LEU A 101 2.70 8.19 14.23
N ARG A 102 2.27 8.78 15.36
CA ARG A 102 1.04 9.60 15.38
C ARG A 102 1.12 10.80 14.44
N ASN A 103 2.27 11.47 14.40
CA ASN A 103 2.50 12.58 13.47
C ASN A 103 2.47 12.11 12.01
N TYR A 104 3.04 10.94 11.71
CA TYR A 104 2.96 10.33 10.39
C TYR A 104 1.51 10.08 9.96
N PHE A 105 0.66 9.54 10.84
CA PHE A 105 -0.76 9.36 10.54
C PHE A 105 -1.52 10.68 10.36
N SER A 106 -1.16 11.74 11.09
CA SER A 106 -1.79 13.07 10.90
C SER A 106 -1.54 13.69 9.52
N LEU A 107 -0.55 13.22 8.75
CA LEU A 107 -0.32 13.68 7.38
C LEU A 107 -1.53 13.40 6.48
N LEU A 108 -2.37 12.42 6.83
CA LEU A 108 -3.61 12.14 6.12
C LEU A 108 -4.55 13.35 6.12
N ASP A 109 -4.58 14.18 7.16
CA ASP A 109 -5.44 15.38 7.24
C ASP A 109 -5.08 16.44 6.19
N TYR A 110 -3.88 16.37 5.65
CA TYR A 110 -3.39 17.24 4.57
C TYR A 110 -3.47 16.57 3.20
N GLY A 111 -4.17 15.43 3.11
CA GLY A 111 -4.41 14.70 1.86
C GLY A 111 -3.22 13.89 1.37
N HIS A 112 -2.16 13.72 2.17
CA HIS A 112 -1.02 12.87 1.82
C HIS A 112 -1.38 11.38 1.77
N ILE A 113 -0.54 10.58 1.10
CA ILE A 113 -0.64 9.11 1.05
C ILE A 113 0.37 8.53 2.03
N LEU A 114 0.00 7.47 2.73
CA LEU A 114 0.89 6.70 3.61
C LEU A 114 1.13 5.30 3.02
N ALA A 115 2.39 4.88 2.99
CA ALA A 115 2.80 3.53 2.63
C ALA A 115 3.73 2.97 3.71
N THR A 116 3.45 1.77 4.24
CA THR A 116 4.28 1.21 5.31
C THR A 116 4.32 -0.30 5.39
N ASN A 117 5.28 -0.84 6.14
CA ASN A 117 5.35 -2.24 6.53
C ASN A 117 5.10 -2.40 8.04
N LEU A 118 4.60 -3.57 8.44
CA LEU A 118 4.42 -3.92 9.85
C LEU A 118 4.69 -5.40 10.11
N HIS A 119 5.16 -5.72 11.31
CA HIS A 119 5.26 -7.09 11.82
C HIS A 119 3.91 -7.56 12.36
N ALA A 120 3.00 -7.91 11.45
CA ALA A 120 1.65 -8.38 11.77
C ALA A 120 1.19 -9.43 10.73
N ASP A 121 0.59 -10.52 11.17
CA ASP A 121 0.00 -11.55 10.29
C ASP A 121 -1.47 -11.28 9.94
N ASP A 122 -2.14 -10.39 10.69
CA ASP A 122 -3.53 -9.99 10.46
C ASP A 122 -3.83 -8.55 10.92
N ILE A 123 -5.11 -8.17 10.79
CA ILE A 123 -5.59 -6.82 11.08
C ILE A 123 -5.68 -6.54 12.58
N GLU A 124 -5.94 -7.58 13.37
CA GLU A 124 -5.99 -7.51 14.83
C GLU A 124 -4.60 -7.17 15.39
N GLU A 125 -3.55 -7.89 14.98
CA GLU A 125 -2.17 -7.58 15.36
C GLU A 125 -1.74 -6.19 14.88
N ALA A 126 -2.22 -5.76 13.70
CA ALA A 126 -1.94 -4.43 13.19
C ALA A 126 -2.64 -3.33 14.03
N TYR A 127 -3.89 -3.57 14.42
CA TYR A 127 -4.67 -2.68 15.26
C TYR A 127 -4.04 -2.53 16.65
N ASP A 128 -3.61 -3.64 17.26
CA ASP A 128 -2.97 -3.63 18.57
C ASP A 128 -1.70 -2.76 18.56
N GLN A 129 -0.81 -2.98 17.59
CA GLN A 129 0.41 -2.19 17.50
C GLN A 129 0.13 -0.71 17.17
N ILE A 130 -0.74 -0.42 16.20
CA ILE A 130 -0.96 0.97 15.74
C ILE A 130 -1.83 1.77 16.72
N CYS A 131 -2.97 1.22 17.12
CA CYS A 131 -3.99 1.92 17.90
C CYS A 131 -3.77 1.77 19.40
N ILE A 132 -3.44 0.57 19.89
CA ILE A 132 -3.31 0.32 21.33
C ILE A 132 -1.94 0.76 21.84
N GLU A 133 -0.85 0.25 21.26
CA GLU A 133 0.49 0.55 21.73
C GLU A 133 0.93 1.97 21.36
N ASN A 134 0.71 2.37 20.11
CA ASN A 134 1.15 3.68 19.60
C ASN A 134 0.12 4.80 19.74
N ARG A 135 -1.12 4.48 20.15
CA ARG A 135 -2.20 5.44 20.39
C ARG A 135 -2.55 6.28 19.16
N VAL A 136 -2.40 5.71 17.96
CA VAL A 136 -2.99 6.30 16.74
C VAL A 136 -4.51 6.15 16.85
N SER A 137 -5.26 7.19 16.48
CA SER A 137 -6.72 7.09 16.55
C SER A 137 -7.24 6.09 15.52
N GLU A 138 -8.31 5.38 15.88
CA GLU A 138 -8.96 4.43 14.97
C GLU A 138 -9.43 5.09 13.67
N SER A 139 -9.83 6.37 13.73
CA SER A 139 -10.17 7.15 12.54
C SER A 139 -9.02 7.28 11.53
N TYR A 140 -7.77 7.34 11.99
CA TYR A 140 -6.60 7.29 11.11
C TYR A 140 -6.28 5.89 10.63
N PHE A 141 -6.42 4.88 11.49
CA PHE A 141 -6.22 3.49 11.12
C PHE A 141 -7.13 3.07 9.96
N ARG A 142 -8.43 3.41 10.02
CA ARG A 142 -9.41 3.18 8.95
C ARG A 142 -9.01 3.81 7.61
N ARG A 143 -8.23 4.88 7.62
CA ARG A 143 -7.76 5.61 6.43
C ARG A 143 -6.52 4.99 5.76
N ILE A 144 -5.96 3.93 6.34
CA ILE A 144 -5.09 3.01 5.60
C ILE A 144 -6.01 2.10 4.79
N ASN A 145 -6.27 2.47 3.56
CA ASN A 145 -7.32 1.85 2.76
C ASN A 145 -7.08 0.37 2.46
N LEU A 146 -5.83 -0.03 2.23
CA LEU A 146 -5.46 -1.39 1.85
C LEU A 146 -4.45 -1.98 2.83
N MET A 147 -4.72 -3.16 3.38
CA MET A 147 -3.79 -3.89 4.23
C MET A 147 -3.54 -5.27 3.64
N PHE A 148 -2.31 -5.50 3.17
CA PHE A 148 -1.88 -6.74 2.52
C PHE A 148 -1.08 -7.60 3.50
N TYR A 149 -1.46 -8.86 3.68
CA TYR A 149 -0.77 -9.78 4.59
C TYR A 149 -0.10 -10.91 3.80
N ILE A 150 1.21 -11.08 3.98
CA ILE A 150 2.01 -12.09 3.25
C ILE A 150 2.08 -13.38 4.05
N ARG A 151 1.91 -14.52 3.37
CA ARG A 151 2.24 -15.84 3.88
C ARG A 151 3.45 -16.42 3.14
N ILE A 152 4.36 -17.02 3.90
CA ILE A 152 5.43 -17.86 3.35
C ILE A 152 4.90 -19.30 3.23
N LEU A 153 4.93 -19.85 2.03
CA LEU A 153 4.51 -21.20 1.69
C LEU A 153 5.73 -22.13 1.58
N SER A 154 5.46 -23.42 1.36
CA SER A 154 6.51 -24.41 1.08
C SER A 154 7.38 -24.00 -0.12
N GLY A 155 8.67 -24.27 0.00
CA GLY A 155 9.67 -23.87 -1.01
C GLY A 155 9.99 -22.37 -1.02
N TYR A 156 9.76 -21.66 0.10
CA TYR A 156 10.01 -20.21 0.24
C TYR A 156 9.23 -19.33 -0.75
N ARG A 157 8.15 -19.87 -1.32
CA ARG A 157 7.21 -19.09 -2.11
C ARG A 157 6.45 -18.13 -1.20
N ARG A 158 6.25 -16.89 -1.67
CA ARG A 158 5.55 -15.84 -0.92
C ARG A 158 4.25 -15.56 -1.65
N ARG A 159 3.16 -15.39 -0.92
CA ARG A 159 1.84 -15.07 -1.48
C ARG A 159 1.14 -14.07 -0.57
N ILE A 160 0.39 -13.13 -1.15
CA ILE A 160 -0.58 -12.35 -0.41
C ILE A 160 -1.71 -13.30 0.02
N GLU A 161 -1.83 -13.51 1.31
CA GLU A 161 -2.80 -14.44 1.88
C GLU A 161 -4.12 -13.76 2.19
N LYS A 162 -4.08 -12.54 2.74
CA LYS A 162 -5.27 -11.75 3.07
C LYS A 162 -5.11 -10.32 2.61
N VAL A 163 -6.22 -9.72 2.19
CA VAL A 163 -6.31 -8.27 1.98
C VAL A 163 -7.56 -7.74 2.66
N TYR A 164 -7.36 -6.71 3.48
CA TYR A 164 -8.44 -5.96 4.10
C TYR A 164 -8.56 -4.59 3.44
N PHE A 165 -9.79 -4.10 3.29
CA PHE A 165 -10.08 -2.84 2.64
C PHE A 165 -11.00 -1.95 3.48
N SER A 166 -10.73 -0.64 3.49
CA SER A 166 -11.64 0.38 4.01
C SER A 166 -11.72 1.61 3.11
N ARG A 167 -12.91 2.22 3.04
CA ARG A 167 -13.13 3.54 2.43
C ARG A 167 -12.61 4.72 3.27
N GLY A 168 -12.04 4.46 4.45
CA GLY A 168 -11.47 5.49 5.32
C GLY A 168 -12.39 5.97 6.46
N ASN A 169 -13.70 5.73 6.33
CA ASN A 169 -14.71 6.12 7.33
C ASN A 169 -15.36 4.91 8.03
N ILE A 170 -15.26 3.73 7.45
CA ILE A 170 -15.79 2.47 7.97
C ILE A 170 -14.65 1.55 8.45
N ALA A 171 -15.00 0.54 9.24
CA ALA A 171 -14.06 -0.52 9.59
C ALA A 171 -13.59 -1.26 8.33
N HIS A 172 -12.41 -1.85 8.39
CA HIS A 172 -11.92 -2.66 7.28
C HIS A 172 -12.68 -3.98 7.17
N GLU A 173 -12.86 -4.44 5.95
CA GLU A 173 -13.50 -5.70 5.63
C GLU A 173 -12.50 -6.62 4.90
N LEU A 174 -12.56 -7.92 5.16
CA LEU A 174 -11.74 -8.91 4.45
C LEU A 174 -12.27 -9.05 3.02
N VAL A 175 -11.52 -8.57 2.03
CA VAL A 175 -11.95 -8.56 0.62
C VAL A 175 -11.28 -9.63 -0.22
N TYR A 176 -10.19 -10.21 0.27
CA TYR A 176 -9.47 -11.28 -0.41
C TYR A 176 -8.86 -12.23 0.63
N GLU A 177 -9.05 -13.54 0.44
CA GLU A 177 -8.33 -14.59 1.20
C GLU A 177 -7.98 -15.77 0.27
N ALA A 178 -6.69 -15.99 0.05
CA ALA A 178 -6.21 -16.94 -0.96
C ALA A 178 -6.59 -18.40 -0.65
N ASN A 179 -6.44 -18.84 0.61
CA ASN A 179 -6.76 -20.23 0.98
C ASN A 179 -8.27 -20.52 1.02
N LYS A 180 -9.09 -19.57 1.49
CA LYS A 180 -10.54 -19.75 1.60
C LYS A 180 -11.29 -19.32 0.34
N ARG A 181 -10.59 -18.80 -0.67
CA ARG A 181 -11.15 -18.25 -1.92
C ARG A 181 -12.20 -17.17 -1.66
N VAL A 182 -12.04 -16.39 -0.59
CA VAL A 182 -12.84 -15.18 -0.39
C VAL A 182 -12.36 -14.17 -1.43
N ASN A 183 -13.30 -13.64 -2.20
CA ASN A 183 -13.02 -12.58 -3.16
C ASN A 183 -14.25 -11.68 -3.29
N LEU A 184 -14.17 -10.53 -2.64
CA LEU A 184 -15.20 -9.49 -2.61
C LEU A 184 -14.71 -8.22 -3.31
N ILE A 185 -13.59 -8.27 -4.04
CA ILE A 185 -12.96 -7.12 -4.68
C ILE A 185 -13.95 -6.32 -5.53
N SER A 186 -14.77 -7.01 -6.33
CA SER A 186 -15.75 -6.40 -7.23
C SER A 186 -16.80 -5.54 -6.51
N ASN A 187 -17.09 -5.82 -5.23
CA ASN A 187 -18.03 -5.03 -4.42
C ASN A 187 -17.52 -3.63 -4.10
N TYR A 188 -16.20 -3.40 -4.22
CA TYR A 188 -15.55 -2.12 -3.93
C TYR A 188 -15.03 -1.44 -5.20
N ILE A 189 -15.52 -1.84 -6.37
CA ILE A 189 -15.24 -1.18 -7.64
C ILE A 189 -16.47 -0.39 -8.09
N GLU A 190 -16.38 0.93 -7.95
CA GLU A 190 -17.43 1.86 -8.37
C GLU A 190 -17.30 2.18 -9.87
N ASN A 191 -16.08 2.48 -10.33
CA ASN A 191 -15.81 2.75 -11.73
C ASN A 191 -15.30 1.49 -12.45
N GLN A 192 -16.23 0.66 -12.91
CA GLN A 192 -15.93 -0.59 -13.63
C GLN A 192 -15.13 -0.37 -14.92
N ILE A 193 -15.35 0.75 -15.61
CA ILE A 193 -14.61 1.10 -16.83
C ILE A 193 -13.13 1.33 -16.50
N TYR A 194 -12.86 2.10 -15.43
CA TYR A 194 -11.49 2.35 -15.00
C TYR A 194 -10.81 1.09 -14.46
N PHE A 195 -11.52 0.28 -13.68
CA PHE A 195 -11.00 -1.00 -13.21
C PHE A 195 -10.64 -1.94 -14.37
N LYS A 196 -11.47 -2.01 -15.41
CA LYS A 196 -11.17 -2.77 -16.63
C LYS A 196 -9.92 -2.24 -17.33
N LYS A 197 -9.73 -0.92 -17.39
CA LYS A 197 -8.48 -0.32 -17.89
C LYS A 197 -7.26 -0.75 -17.06
N CYS A 198 -7.37 -0.80 -15.73
CA CYS A 198 -6.29 -1.30 -14.86
C CYS A 198 -5.96 -2.77 -15.17
N GLN A 199 -6.98 -3.61 -15.33
CA GLN A 199 -6.80 -5.01 -15.72
C GLN A 199 -6.11 -5.14 -17.08
N ASP A 200 -6.60 -4.42 -18.09
CA ASP A 200 -6.07 -4.47 -19.45
C ASP A 200 -4.62 -3.96 -19.51
N PHE A 201 -4.28 -2.93 -18.72
CA PHE A 201 -2.91 -2.47 -18.57
C PHE A 201 -1.99 -3.58 -18.06
N LEU A 202 -2.36 -4.25 -16.97
CA LEU A 202 -1.53 -5.30 -16.38
C LEU A 202 -1.42 -6.52 -17.31
N ILE A 203 -2.52 -6.95 -17.93
CA ILE A 203 -2.53 -8.09 -18.86
C ILE A 203 -1.65 -7.80 -20.09
N SER A 204 -1.78 -6.61 -20.68
CA SER A 204 -1.05 -6.26 -21.92
C SER A 204 0.47 -6.12 -21.73
N HIS A 205 0.93 -5.94 -20.49
CA HIS A 205 2.35 -5.75 -20.13
C HIS A 205 2.96 -6.94 -19.38
N LEU A 206 2.17 -7.97 -19.05
CA LEU A 206 2.66 -9.19 -18.40
C LEU A 206 3.71 -9.89 -19.29
N GLY A 207 4.85 -10.25 -18.69
CA GLY A 207 6.00 -10.82 -19.40
C GLY A 207 6.74 -9.85 -20.33
N LYS A 208 6.44 -8.54 -20.28
CA LYS A 208 7.11 -7.49 -21.07
C LYS A 208 7.86 -6.48 -20.23
N LEU A 209 7.30 -6.11 -19.08
CA LEU A 209 7.92 -5.18 -18.14
C LEU A 209 8.43 -5.95 -16.93
N HIS A 210 9.65 -5.65 -16.47
CA HIS A 210 10.25 -6.35 -15.35
C HIS A 210 10.82 -5.40 -14.29
N THR A 211 11.20 -4.18 -14.67
CA THR A 211 11.79 -3.22 -13.73
C THR A 211 10.77 -2.23 -13.17
N ILE A 212 11.11 -1.62 -12.04
CA ILE A 212 10.33 -0.54 -11.43
C ILE A 212 10.31 0.67 -12.38
N GLU A 213 11.43 0.98 -13.01
CA GLU A 213 11.61 2.10 -13.92
C GLU A 213 10.73 1.94 -15.16
N GLU A 214 10.75 0.77 -15.80
CA GLU A 214 9.86 0.44 -16.93
C GLU A 214 8.39 0.52 -16.54
N THR A 215 8.03 -0.05 -15.39
CA THR A 215 6.65 -0.03 -14.88
C THR A 215 6.17 1.39 -14.67
N ARG A 216 6.97 2.25 -14.03
CA ARG A 216 6.63 3.66 -13.79
C ARG A 216 6.54 4.44 -15.09
N GLN A 217 7.42 4.18 -16.06
CA GLN A 217 7.37 4.82 -17.37
C GLN A 217 6.11 4.43 -18.16
N ALA A 218 5.69 3.16 -18.09
CA ALA A 218 4.45 2.71 -18.72
C ALA A 218 3.20 3.26 -18.02
N LEU A 219 3.26 3.48 -16.70
CA LEU A 219 2.15 4.10 -15.97
C LEU A 219 1.95 5.58 -16.31
N LEU A 220 2.98 6.30 -16.76
CA LEU A 220 2.84 7.69 -17.23
C LEU A 220 1.91 7.81 -18.44
N THR A 221 1.91 6.82 -19.34
CA THR A 221 1.05 6.82 -20.53
C THR A 221 -0.35 6.28 -20.21
N PHE A 222 -0.47 5.44 -19.17
CA PHE A 222 -1.72 4.86 -18.71
C PHE A 222 -2.56 5.78 -17.81
N LEU A 223 -1.92 6.55 -16.93
CA LEU A 223 -2.55 7.52 -16.02
C LEU A 223 -2.33 8.95 -16.55
N PRO A 224 -3.03 9.38 -17.63
CA PRO A 224 -2.90 10.76 -18.07
C PRO A 224 -3.37 11.71 -16.96
N VAL A 225 -2.74 12.89 -16.95
CA VAL A 225 -2.78 13.95 -15.92
C VAL A 225 -4.19 14.43 -15.53
N GLU A 226 -5.23 14.00 -16.23
CA GLU A 226 -6.60 14.52 -16.14
C GLU A 226 -7.49 13.84 -15.09
N ILE A 227 -6.95 12.93 -14.27
CA ILE A 227 -7.65 12.41 -13.08
C ILE A 227 -6.90 12.84 -11.83
N THR A 228 -6.87 14.15 -11.53
CA THR A 228 -6.55 14.69 -10.20
C THR A 228 -7.31 15.98 -9.95
#